data_AF-A0A956B773-F1
#
_entry.id   AF-A0A956B773-F1
#
_cell.length_a   1.000
_cell.length_b   1.000
_cell.length_c   1.000
_cell.angle_alpha   90.00
_cell.angle_beta   90.00
_cell.angle_gamma   90.00
#
_symmetry.space_group_name_H-M   'P 1'
#
loop_
_entity.id
_entity.type
_entity.pdbx_description
1 polymer ?
#
loop_
_entity_poly.entity_id
_entity_poly.type
_entity_poly.pdbx_seq_one_letter_code
_entity_poly.pdbx_strand_id
1 'polypeptide(L)'
;MRYLVATLLACAALAGCASPRYVGSIGRDQVYSNRGFGVLARLTQGDLLSRWKPVDPADMAEIPPGLRPARVREQLDVNGDGQLDVSETVVFYRPTLRLLSRTSSVARMDLEVELLGQNNARIPLDAIVGIDLKRLAGTSTSARDAAFAHIQRRVLSGEIQARVAEIETTEGGARRVVRRLVADVPEFRTEEGQTRRHIVRLTLWDDALDDQDRADFDRAVEGLVLAPQGGPTGTGERW
;
A
#
# COMPACT_ATOMS: atom_id res chain seq x y z
N MET A 1 -29.49 -22.37 34.52
CA MET A 1 -29.07 -21.00 34.16
C MET A 1 -27.55 -20.76 34.14
N ARG A 2 -26.70 -21.79 34.23
CA ARG A 2 -25.22 -21.65 34.15
C ARG A 2 -24.64 -22.02 32.77
N TYR A 3 -25.41 -22.71 31.93
CA TYR A 3 -24.98 -23.13 30.59
C TYR A 3 -25.25 -22.08 29.49
N LEU A 4 -26.10 -21.08 29.74
CA LEU A 4 -26.42 -20.05 28.74
C LEU A 4 -25.34 -18.95 28.65
N VAL A 5 -24.61 -18.70 29.75
CA VAL A 5 -23.55 -17.67 29.81
C VAL A 5 -22.26 -18.17 29.14
N ALA A 6 -21.96 -19.47 29.23
CA ALA A 6 -20.78 -20.06 28.58
C ALA A 6 -20.88 -20.05 27.04
N THR A 7 -22.08 -20.26 26.48
CA THR A 7 -22.28 -20.24 25.02
C THR A 7 -22.22 -18.83 24.42
N LEU A 8 -22.67 -17.81 25.16
CA LEU A 8 -22.58 -16.40 24.71
C LEU A 8 -21.14 -15.86 24.76
N LEU A 9 -20.31 -16.29 25.71
CA LEU A 9 -18.88 -15.96 25.73
C LEU A 9 -18.09 -16.68 24.62
N ALA A 10 -18.46 -17.90 24.24
CA ALA A 10 -17.84 -18.60 23.11
C ALA A 10 -18.19 -17.94 21.76
N CYS A 11 -19.42 -17.45 21.58
CA CYS A 11 -19.80 -16.70 20.39
C CYS A 11 -19.18 -15.29 20.34
N ALA A 12 -18.97 -14.62 21.48
CA ALA A 12 -18.27 -13.34 21.53
C ALA A 12 -16.74 -13.47 21.29
N ALA A 13 -16.13 -14.59 21.69
CA ALA A 13 -14.73 -14.90 21.40
C ALA A 13 -14.51 -15.33 19.93
N LEU A 14 -15.51 -15.94 19.28
CA LEU A 14 -15.46 -16.27 17.85
C LEU A 14 -15.89 -15.09 16.94
N ALA A 15 -16.63 -14.11 17.48
CA ALA A 15 -16.93 -12.85 16.80
C ALA A 15 -15.85 -11.78 16.98
N GLY A 16 -14.76 -12.11 17.70
CA GLY A 16 -13.54 -11.32 17.80
C GLY A 16 -12.78 -11.29 16.47
N CYS A 17 -13.32 -10.55 15.51
CA CYS A 17 -12.62 -9.78 14.50
C CYS A 17 -11.46 -10.52 13.80
N ALA A 18 -11.78 -11.51 12.98
CA ALA A 18 -10.95 -11.79 11.81
C ALA A 18 -11.06 -10.58 10.88
N SER A 19 -10.28 -9.51 11.11
CA SER A 19 -10.08 -8.50 10.08
C SER A 19 -9.59 -9.25 8.84
N PRO A 20 -10.23 -9.05 7.67
CA PRO A 20 -9.79 -9.72 6.46
C PRO A 20 -8.30 -9.44 6.31
N ARG A 21 -7.50 -10.49 6.09
CA ARG A 21 -6.04 -10.47 6.21
C ARG A 21 -5.35 -9.31 5.48
N TYR A 22 -5.95 -8.88 4.37
CA TYR A 22 -5.45 -7.88 3.45
C TYR A 22 -6.19 -6.54 3.51
N VAL A 23 -7.13 -6.40 4.45
CA VAL A 23 -7.78 -5.13 4.77
C VAL A 23 -6.99 -4.50 5.88
N GLY A 24 -6.31 -3.40 5.56
CA GLY A 24 -5.66 -2.61 6.58
C GLY A 24 -6.64 -1.74 7.34
N SER A 25 -6.25 -1.30 8.53
CA SER A 25 -7.02 -0.42 9.39
C SER A 25 -6.13 0.65 10.01
N ILE A 26 -6.73 1.74 10.44
CA ILE A 26 -6.03 2.83 11.13
C ILE A 26 -6.31 2.71 12.62
N GLY A 27 -5.25 2.50 13.39
CA GLY A 27 -5.32 2.42 14.85
C GLY A 27 -5.65 3.77 15.50
N ARG A 28 -5.99 3.73 16.79
CA ARG A 28 -6.23 4.96 17.58
C ARG A 28 -5.00 5.86 17.68
N ASP A 29 -3.82 5.27 17.56
CA ASP A 29 -2.51 5.91 17.47
C ASP A 29 -2.21 6.52 16.10
N GLN A 30 -3.18 6.46 15.17
CA GLN A 30 -3.06 6.94 13.80
C GLN A 30 -1.98 6.22 12.98
N VAL A 31 -1.69 4.98 13.33
CA VAL A 31 -0.86 4.10 12.51
C VAL A 31 -1.78 3.28 11.62
N TYR A 32 -1.59 3.39 10.31
CA TYR A 32 -2.18 2.43 9.39
C TYR A 32 -1.39 1.13 9.45
N SER A 33 -2.09 0.00 9.56
CA SER A 33 -1.48 -1.33 9.52
C SER A 33 -2.19 -2.25 8.53
N ASN A 34 -1.41 -3.02 7.76
CA ASN A 34 -1.89 -4.11 6.93
C ASN A 34 -1.03 -5.35 7.16
N ARG A 35 -1.53 -6.24 8.03
CA ARG A 35 -0.80 -7.43 8.48
C ARG A 35 -0.51 -8.43 7.36
N GLY A 36 -1.43 -8.62 6.42
CA GLY A 36 -1.25 -9.56 5.31
C GLY A 36 -0.12 -9.17 4.38
N PHE A 37 0.20 -7.87 4.31
CA PHE A 37 1.30 -7.34 3.52
C PHE A 37 2.53 -6.93 4.35
N GLY A 38 2.48 -7.01 5.69
CA GLY A 38 3.57 -6.54 6.55
C GLY A 38 3.85 -5.04 6.41
N VAL A 39 2.82 -4.23 6.13
CA VAL A 39 2.97 -2.79 5.90
C VAL A 39 2.40 -2.00 7.08
N LEU A 40 3.19 -1.05 7.58
CA LEU A 40 2.78 -0.06 8.56
C LEU A 40 3.10 1.34 8.03
N ALA A 41 2.19 2.31 8.22
CA ALA A 41 2.44 3.71 7.91
C ALA A 41 2.07 4.59 9.11
N ARG A 42 3.07 5.22 9.71
CA ARG A 42 2.90 6.17 10.81
C ARG A 42 2.43 7.52 10.25
N LEU A 43 1.13 7.76 10.30
CA LEU A 43 0.55 8.97 9.69
C LEU A 43 0.84 10.24 10.50
N THR A 44 1.24 10.11 11.76
CA THR A 44 1.66 11.24 12.61
C THR A 44 3.08 11.72 12.32
N GLN A 45 3.83 11.00 11.48
CA GLN A 45 5.19 11.39 11.09
C GLN A 45 5.18 12.76 10.39
N GLY A 46 5.91 13.72 10.95
CA GLY A 46 6.10 15.03 10.34
C GLY A 46 4.82 15.85 10.15
N ASP A 47 3.79 15.64 10.97
CA ASP A 47 2.50 16.34 10.89
C ASP A 47 1.70 16.06 9.59
N LEU A 48 1.92 14.90 8.95
CA LEU A 48 1.25 14.55 7.70
C LEU A 48 -0.30 14.65 7.79
N LEU A 49 -0.90 14.31 8.94
CA LEU A 49 -2.36 14.37 9.14
C LEU A 49 -2.96 15.78 9.12
N SER A 50 -2.17 16.83 9.34
CA SER A 50 -2.67 18.21 9.26
C SER A 50 -2.98 18.63 7.83
N ARG A 51 -2.30 18.04 6.84
CA ARG A 51 -2.51 18.29 5.41
C ARG A 51 -3.21 17.14 4.69
N TRP A 52 -3.15 15.92 5.22
CA TRP A 52 -3.67 14.72 4.56
C TRP A 52 -4.71 14.01 5.41
N LYS A 53 -5.86 13.72 4.82
CA LYS A 53 -6.92 12.91 5.42
C LYS A 53 -6.78 11.46 4.92
N PRO A 54 -6.49 10.49 5.78
CA PRO A 54 -6.53 9.10 5.37
C PRO A 54 -7.96 8.64 5.09
N VAL A 55 -8.11 7.77 4.10
CA VAL A 55 -9.36 7.07 3.79
C VAL A 55 -9.32 5.72 4.48
N ASP A 56 -10.10 5.58 5.55
CA ASP A 56 -10.29 4.30 6.22
C ASP A 56 -11.22 3.42 5.35
N PRO A 57 -10.77 2.25 4.86
CA PRO A 57 -11.64 1.33 4.13
C PRO A 57 -12.80 0.78 4.99
N ALA A 58 -12.74 0.88 6.32
CA ALA A 58 -13.85 0.55 7.20
C ALA A 58 -14.94 1.64 7.25
N ASP A 59 -14.60 2.90 6.92
CA ASP A 59 -15.52 4.04 6.97
C ASP A 59 -15.44 4.88 5.68
N MET A 60 -16.08 4.37 4.62
CA MET A 60 -16.12 4.99 3.30
C MET A 60 -17.39 5.85 3.05
N ALA A 61 -18.29 5.96 4.03
CA ALA A 61 -19.60 6.60 3.82
C ALA A 61 -19.45 8.07 3.40
N GLU A 62 -18.52 8.79 4.01
CA GLU A 62 -18.26 10.21 3.77
C GLU A 62 -17.36 10.49 2.55
N ILE A 63 -16.75 9.47 1.95
CA ILE A 63 -15.80 9.64 0.85
C ILE A 63 -16.57 9.65 -0.49
N PRO A 64 -16.33 10.59 -1.42
CA PRO A 64 -16.96 10.56 -2.73
C PRO A 64 -16.65 9.26 -3.50
N PRO A 65 -17.63 8.65 -4.22
CA PRO A 65 -17.42 7.36 -4.90
C PRO A 65 -16.19 7.30 -5.81
N GLY A 66 -15.88 8.37 -6.55
CA GLY A 66 -14.69 8.43 -7.42
C GLY A 66 -13.35 8.52 -6.68
N LEU A 67 -13.36 8.81 -5.38
CA LEU A 67 -12.16 8.90 -4.54
C LEU A 67 -11.99 7.69 -3.61
N ARG A 68 -13.00 6.82 -3.49
CA ARG A 68 -12.91 5.59 -2.69
C ARG A 68 -11.91 4.62 -3.30
N PRO A 69 -11.18 3.84 -2.47
CA PRO A 69 -10.48 2.66 -2.96
C PRO A 69 -11.41 1.73 -3.73
N ALA A 70 -10.96 1.23 -4.87
CA ALA A 70 -11.69 0.27 -5.69
C ALA A 70 -11.71 -1.09 -4.99
N ARG A 71 -12.89 -1.69 -4.88
CA ARG A 71 -13.04 -3.08 -4.43
C ARG A 71 -12.77 -4.00 -5.61
N VAL A 72 -11.68 -4.75 -5.57
CA VAL A 72 -11.26 -5.66 -6.63
C VAL A 72 -11.40 -7.11 -6.19
N ARG A 73 -11.55 -8.01 -7.16
CA ARG A 73 -11.55 -9.46 -6.97
C ARG A 73 -10.40 -10.06 -7.78
N GLU A 74 -9.29 -10.34 -7.12
CA GLU A 74 -8.05 -10.81 -7.76
C GLU A 74 -7.44 -11.98 -6.97
N GLN A 75 -6.55 -12.73 -7.62
CA GLN A 75 -5.81 -13.79 -6.95
C GLN A 75 -4.86 -13.19 -5.92
N LEU A 76 -4.86 -13.80 -4.74
CA LEU A 76 -3.93 -13.45 -3.68
C LEU A 76 -3.59 -14.74 -2.97
N ASP A 77 -2.32 -14.94 -2.67
CA ASP A 77 -1.88 -16.15 -1.99
C ASP A 77 -2.43 -16.21 -0.57
N VAL A 78 -3.58 -16.84 -0.39
CA VAL A 78 -4.24 -16.92 0.91
C VAL A 78 -3.70 -18.11 1.69
N ASN A 79 -3.29 -19.18 1.00
CA ASN A 79 -2.80 -20.41 1.60
C ASN A 79 -1.28 -20.43 1.85
N GLY A 80 -0.56 -19.44 1.31
CA GLY A 80 0.87 -19.26 1.52
C GLY A 80 1.77 -19.99 0.53
N ASP A 81 1.27 -20.85 -0.36
CA ASP A 81 2.04 -21.95 -0.98
C ASP A 81 3.05 -21.56 -2.08
N GLY A 82 3.31 -20.26 -2.26
CA GLY A 82 4.16 -19.75 -3.34
C GLY A 82 3.47 -19.68 -4.71
N GLN A 83 2.22 -20.15 -4.83
CA GLN A 83 1.42 -20.15 -6.05
C GLN A 83 0.29 -19.12 -5.94
N LEU A 84 -0.41 -18.89 -7.06
CA LEU A 84 -1.62 -18.07 -7.12
C LEU A 84 -2.66 -18.92 -7.85
N ASP A 85 -3.44 -19.69 -7.08
CA ASP A 85 -4.48 -20.52 -7.67
C ASP A 85 -5.75 -19.69 -7.97
N VAL A 86 -6.52 -20.07 -8.98
CA VAL A 86 -7.82 -19.48 -9.29
C VAL A 86 -8.77 -19.61 -8.10
N SER A 87 -8.62 -20.69 -7.32
CA SER A 87 -9.35 -20.92 -6.07
C SER A 87 -9.06 -19.87 -4.99
N GLU A 88 -7.93 -19.17 -5.08
CA GLU A 88 -7.47 -18.14 -4.14
C GLU A 88 -7.86 -16.71 -4.53
N THR A 89 -8.92 -16.59 -5.30
CA THR A 89 -9.45 -15.29 -5.68
C THR A 89 -10.18 -14.65 -4.50
N VAL A 90 -9.59 -13.61 -3.92
CA VAL A 90 -10.14 -12.87 -2.78
C VAL A 90 -10.59 -11.46 -3.17
N VAL A 91 -11.41 -10.85 -2.32
CA VAL A 91 -11.91 -9.50 -2.51
C VAL A 91 -11.20 -8.56 -1.53
N PHE A 92 -10.55 -7.51 -2.04
CA PHE A 92 -9.85 -6.52 -1.24
C PHE A 92 -9.92 -5.12 -1.89
N TYR A 93 -9.40 -4.11 -1.20
CA TYR A 93 -9.40 -2.72 -1.67
C TYR A 93 -8.05 -2.32 -2.27
N ARG A 94 -8.08 -1.60 -3.39
CA ARG A 94 -6.93 -0.93 -4.01
C ARG A 94 -7.18 0.57 -4.19
N PRO A 95 -6.24 1.45 -3.87
CA PRO A 95 -4.98 1.18 -3.16
C PRO A 95 -5.24 0.65 -1.74
N THR A 96 -4.22 0.05 -1.11
CA THR A 96 -4.34 -0.50 0.25
C THR A 96 -4.52 0.58 1.31
N LEU A 97 -3.95 1.76 1.11
CA LEU A 97 -4.22 2.98 1.85
C LEU A 97 -4.26 4.16 0.87
N ARG A 98 -5.22 5.06 1.05
CA ARG A 98 -5.30 6.33 0.32
C ARG A 98 -5.29 7.49 1.30
N LEU A 99 -4.52 8.53 0.99
CA LEU A 99 -4.53 9.82 1.66
C LEU A 99 -5.03 10.87 0.68
N LEU A 100 -5.99 11.69 1.10
CA LEU A 100 -6.52 12.81 0.33
C LEU A 100 -5.98 14.11 0.89
N SER A 101 -5.54 15.03 0.04
CA SER A 101 -5.16 16.35 0.52
C SER A 101 -6.38 17.09 1.08
N ARG A 102 -6.18 17.80 2.19
CA ARG A 102 -7.17 18.71 2.79
C ARG A 102 -7.20 20.06 2.06
N THR A 103 -6.19 20.35 1.25
CA THR A 103 -5.97 21.65 0.60
C THR A 103 -6.07 21.60 -0.93
N SER A 104 -6.04 20.40 -1.52
CA SER A 104 -6.20 20.17 -2.94
C SER A 104 -7.25 19.09 -3.18
N SER A 105 -8.16 19.32 -4.12
CA SER A 105 -9.20 18.36 -4.50
C SER A 105 -8.69 17.29 -5.48
N VAL A 106 -7.51 17.50 -6.05
CA VAL A 106 -6.87 16.59 -6.99
C VAL A 106 -5.73 15.80 -6.35
N ALA A 107 -5.07 16.37 -5.33
CA ALA A 107 -3.91 15.74 -4.73
C ALA A 107 -4.26 14.52 -3.87
N ARG A 108 -3.62 13.39 -4.15
CA ARG A 108 -3.79 12.15 -3.39
C ARG A 108 -2.49 11.36 -3.28
N MET A 109 -2.31 10.66 -2.17
CA MET A 109 -1.27 9.63 -2.03
C MET A 109 -1.89 8.25 -1.95
N ASP A 110 -1.40 7.33 -2.77
CA ASP A 110 -1.87 5.96 -2.85
C ASP A 110 -0.73 5.01 -2.47
N LEU A 111 -0.93 4.23 -1.41
CA LEU A 111 -0.05 3.14 -0.98
C LEU A 111 -0.61 1.81 -1.49
N GLU A 112 0.15 1.13 -2.33
CA GLU A 112 -0.21 -0.12 -3.00
C GLU A 112 0.82 -1.19 -2.67
N VAL A 113 0.35 -2.44 -2.52
CA VAL A 113 1.23 -3.61 -2.38
C VAL A 113 0.89 -4.62 -3.48
N GLU A 114 1.92 -5.14 -4.13
CA GLU A 114 1.81 -6.22 -5.11
C GLU A 114 2.75 -7.36 -4.71
N LEU A 115 2.22 -8.57 -4.60
CA LEU A 115 3.04 -9.77 -4.48
C LEU A 115 3.53 -10.16 -5.87
N LEU A 116 4.85 -10.30 -6.05
CA LEU A 116 5.38 -10.75 -7.32
C LEU A 116 5.22 -12.27 -7.44
N GLY A 117 4.62 -12.72 -8.53
CA GLY A 117 4.61 -14.13 -8.90
C GLY A 117 6.03 -14.65 -9.19
N GLN A 118 6.19 -15.97 -9.21
CA GLN A 118 7.49 -16.64 -9.36
C GLN A 118 8.31 -16.16 -10.58
N ASN A 119 7.63 -15.87 -11.69
CA ASN A 119 8.28 -15.37 -12.92
C ASN A 119 8.89 -13.97 -12.75
N ASN A 120 8.31 -13.14 -11.87
CA ASN A 120 8.76 -11.77 -11.64
C ASN A 120 9.71 -11.63 -10.45
N ALA A 121 9.85 -12.68 -9.62
CA ALA A 121 10.67 -12.68 -8.42
C ALA A 121 12.15 -12.33 -8.69
N ARG A 122 12.67 -12.59 -9.90
CA ARG A 122 14.07 -12.35 -10.29
C ARG A 122 14.30 -11.04 -11.06
N ILE A 123 13.25 -10.28 -11.37
CA ILE A 123 13.39 -9.06 -12.17
C ILE A 123 14.09 -7.98 -11.35
N PRO A 124 15.19 -7.36 -11.79
CA PRO A 124 15.86 -6.29 -11.04
C PRO A 124 14.90 -5.13 -10.71
N LEU A 125 15.04 -4.53 -9.52
CA LEU A 125 14.18 -3.41 -9.10
C LEU A 125 14.13 -2.26 -10.11
N ASP A 126 15.28 -1.92 -10.72
CA ASP A 126 15.34 -0.86 -11.73
C ASP A 126 14.48 -1.18 -12.97
N ALA A 127 14.37 -2.46 -13.34
CA ALA A 127 13.49 -2.90 -14.43
C ALA A 127 12.01 -2.85 -14.02
N ILE A 128 11.68 -3.21 -12.77
CA ILE A 128 10.32 -3.09 -12.22
C ILE A 128 9.86 -1.63 -12.25
N VAL A 129 10.69 -0.73 -11.74
CA VAL A 129 10.45 0.73 -11.76
C VAL A 129 10.25 1.19 -13.20
N GLY A 130 11.10 0.74 -14.11
CA GLY A 130 10.99 1.05 -15.53
C GLY A 130 9.67 0.62 -16.18
N ILE A 131 9.15 -0.55 -15.82
CA ILE A 131 7.84 -1.04 -16.27
C ILE A 131 6.72 -0.21 -15.66
N ASP A 132 6.80 0.07 -14.37
CA ASP A 132 5.81 0.88 -13.63
C ASP A 132 5.68 2.29 -14.21
N LEU A 133 6.80 2.98 -14.44
CA LEU A 133 6.82 4.33 -15.01
C LEU A 133 6.28 4.35 -16.44
N LYS A 134 6.58 3.31 -17.24
CA LYS A 134 5.99 3.16 -18.59
C LYS A 134 4.47 2.98 -18.54
N ARG A 135 3.98 2.16 -17.61
CA ARG A 135 2.55 1.93 -17.43
C ARG A 135 1.84 3.23 -17.03
N LEU A 136 2.45 4.01 -16.14
CA LEU A 136 1.91 5.28 -15.70
C LEU A 136 1.94 6.35 -16.78
N ALA A 137 3.02 6.47 -17.58
CA ALA A 137 3.17 7.51 -18.60
C ALA A 137 2.21 7.36 -19.81
N GLY A 138 1.52 6.23 -19.97
CA GLY A 138 0.45 6.07 -20.95
C GLY A 138 0.89 5.94 -22.42
N THR A 139 2.01 6.53 -22.88
CA THR A 139 2.65 6.24 -24.19
C THR A 139 3.96 7.02 -24.44
N SER A 140 4.87 6.36 -25.19
CA SER A 140 6.09 6.85 -25.86
C SER A 140 7.45 6.81 -25.13
N THR A 141 8.44 6.36 -25.90
CA THR A 141 9.84 6.11 -25.55
C THR A 141 10.63 7.35 -25.11
N SER A 142 10.13 8.56 -25.34
CA SER A 142 10.78 9.82 -24.95
C SER A 142 10.56 10.18 -23.47
N ALA A 143 9.42 9.81 -22.89
CA ALA A 143 9.21 9.88 -21.43
C ALA A 143 10.15 8.92 -20.67
N ARG A 144 10.62 7.86 -21.35
CA ARG A 144 11.54 6.85 -20.81
C ARG A 144 12.89 7.45 -20.44
N ASP A 145 13.56 8.15 -21.33
CA ASP A 145 14.94 8.57 -21.05
C ASP A 145 14.99 9.70 -20.01
N ALA A 146 14.00 10.60 -20.02
CA ALA A 146 13.84 11.64 -19.00
C ALA A 146 13.47 11.06 -17.62
N ALA A 147 12.49 10.13 -17.55
CA ALA A 147 12.08 9.55 -16.27
C ALA A 147 13.17 8.67 -15.64
N PHE A 148 13.91 7.91 -16.46
CA PHE A 148 14.99 7.05 -15.97
C PHE A 148 16.23 7.85 -15.52
N ALA A 149 16.52 8.99 -16.15
CA ALA A 149 17.64 9.85 -15.76
C ALA A 149 17.50 10.43 -14.35
N HIS A 150 16.26 10.53 -13.83
CA HIS A 150 15.96 11.13 -12.53
C HIS A 150 15.51 10.11 -11.49
N ILE A 151 15.71 8.81 -11.71
CA ILE A 151 15.45 7.79 -10.68
C ILE A 151 16.45 7.97 -9.52
N GLN A 152 15.92 8.38 -8.38
CA GLN A 152 16.67 8.50 -7.14
C GLN A 152 16.71 7.14 -6.43
N ARG A 153 17.90 6.73 -6.00
CA ARG A 153 18.07 5.53 -5.15
C ARG A 153 17.85 5.93 -3.70
N ARG A 154 17.04 5.16 -2.98
CA ARG A 154 16.78 5.36 -1.55
C ARG A 154 16.88 4.02 -0.83
N VAL A 155 17.25 4.07 0.45
CA VAL A 155 17.20 2.93 1.36
C VAL A 155 16.20 3.28 2.45
N LEU A 156 15.21 2.43 2.64
CA LEU A 156 14.19 2.57 3.68
C LEU A 156 14.62 1.86 4.97
N SER A 157 13.75 1.91 5.97
CA SER A 157 13.93 1.12 7.19
C SER A 157 14.17 -0.36 6.87
N GLY A 158 15.06 -1.01 7.62
CA GLY A 158 15.42 -2.41 7.39
C GLY A 158 16.25 -2.67 6.13
N GLU A 159 17.00 -1.67 5.65
CA GLU A 159 17.88 -1.75 4.46
C GLU A 159 17.15 -2.04 3.14
N ILE A 160 15.82 -1.84 3.13
CA ILE A 160 14.97 -2.08 1.98
C ILE A 160 15.31 -1.11 0.85
N GLN A 161 15.65 -1.68 -0.31
CA GLN A 161 16.01 -0.91 -1.48
C GLN A 161 14.76 -0.28 -2.10
N ALA A 162 14.83 1.01 -2.37
CA ALA A 162 13.75 1.73 -3.03
C ALA A 162 14.26 2.63 -4.15
N ARG A 163 13.35 2.99 -5.03
CA ARG A 163 13.53 3.98 -6.09
C ARG A 163 12.44 5.02 -6.01
N VAL A 164 12.79 6.27 -6.20
CA VAL A 164 11.84 7.39 -6.31
C VAL A 164 12.01 8.04 -7.67
N ALA A 165 10.90 8.32 -8.35
CA ALA A 165 10.90 9.00 -9.62
C ALA A 165 9.70 9.94 -9.73
N GLU A 166 9.84 10.98 -10.54
CA GLU A 166 8.79 11.94 -10.86
C GLU A 166 8.56 11.91 -12.37
N ILE A 167 7.30 11.83 -12.78
CA ILE A 167 6.90 11.80 -14.18
C ILE A 167 5.65 12.64 -14.41
N GLU A 168 5.47 13.06 -15.65
CA GLU A 168 4.20 13.64 -16.11
C GLU A 168 3.39 12.57 -16.83
N THR A 169 2.08 12.57 -16.61
CA THR A 169 1.15 11.67 -17.28
C THR A 169 -0.20 12.35 -17.51
N THR A 170 -1.11 11.64 -18.18
CA THR A 170 -2.49 12.04 -18.38
C THR A 170 -3.40 11.00 -17.74
N GLU A 171 -4.21 11.41 -16.76
CA GLU A 171 -5.25 10.58 -16.14
C GLU A 171 -6.61 11.20 -16.42
N GLY A 172 -7.56 10.44 -17.00
CA GLY A 172 -8.90 10.96 -17.30
C GLY A 172 -8.93 12.15 -18.27
N GLY A 173 -7.90 12.30 -19.11
CA GLY A 173 -7.75 13.42 -20.04
C GLY A 173 -7.10 14.68 -19.46
N ALA A 174 -6.75 14.69 -18.17
CA ALA A 174 -6.08 15.81 -17.51
C ALA A 174 -4.60 15.49 -17.25
N ARG A 175 -3.73 16.50 -17.45
CA ARG A 175 -2.30 16.41 -17.10
C ARG A 175 -2.16 16.22 -15.58
N ARG A 176 -1.24 15.34 -15.20
CA ARG A 176 -0.87 15.05 -13.82
C ARG A 176 0.64 14.95 -13.70
N VAL A 177 1.17 15.41 -12.57
CA VAL A 177 2.53 15.11 -12.13
C VAL A 177 2.42 14.02 -11.05
N VAL A 178 3.22 12.98 -11.22
CA VAL A 178 3.23 11.81 -10.36
C VAL A 178 4.61 11.63 -9.77
N ARG A 179 4.69 11.59 -8.43
CA ARG A 179 5.89 11.19 -7.71
C ARG A 179 5.66 9.81 -7.11
N ARG A 180 6.49 8.84 -7.49
CA ARG A 180 6.32 7.43 -7.13
C ARG A 180 7.56 6.87 -6.48
N LEU A 181 7.35 6.22 -5.35
CA LEU A 181 8.31 5.34 -4.70
C LEU A 181 7.96 3.90 -5.05
N VAL A 182 8.97 3.09 -5.34
CA VAL A 182 8.87 1.63 -5.49
C VAL A 182 9.91 1.01 -4.57
N ALA A 183 9.46 0.31 -3.53
CA ALA A 183 10.28 -0.41 -2.57
C ALA A 183 10.21 -1.91 -2.81
N ASP A 184 11.37 -2.55 -2.67
CA ASP A 184 11.57 -3.97 -2.91
C ASP A 184 11.81 -4.73 -1.61
N VAL A 185 10.91 -5.63 -1.26
CA VAL A 185 11.07 -6.48 -0.09
C VAL A 185 11.24 -7.92 -0.58
N PRO A 186 12.49 -8.39 -0.74
CA PRO A 186 12.81 -9.64 -1.42
C PRO A 186 12.44 -10.89 -0.62
N GLU A 187 12.45 -10.81 0.70
CA GLU A 187 12.28 -11.94 1.61
C GLU A 187 11.11 -11.74 2.57
N PHE A 188 9.98 -11.23 2.05
CA PHE A 188 8.77 -11.13 2.83
C PHE A 188 8.23 -12.53 3.16
N ARG A 189 8.18 -12.85 4.44
CA ARG A 189 7.62 -14.09 4.97
C ARG A 189 6.13 -13.93 5.24
N THR A 190 5.30 -14.69 4.56
CA THR A 190 3.86 -14.71 4.83
C THR A 190 3.58 -15.33 6.21
N GLU A 191 2.36 -15.16 6.73
CA GLU A 191 1.94 -15.77 8.02
C GLU A 191 2.08 -17.31 7.99
N GLU A 192 2.00 -17.92 6.82
CA GLU A 192 2.14 -19.36 6.58
C GLU A 192 3.60 -19.81 6.48
N GLY A 193 4.54 -18.89 6.67
CA GLY A 193 5.96 -19.18 6.77
C GLY A 193 6.70 -19.23 5.43
N GLN A 194 6.07 -18.84 4.33
CA GLN A 194 6.62 -18.91 2.98
C GLN A 194 7.25 -17.57 2.59
N THR A 195 8.36 -17.63 1.86
CA THR A 195 9.15 -16.43 1.51
C THR A 195 8.83 -15.99 0.09
N ARG A 196 8.46 -14.72 -0.06
CA ARG A 196 8.09 -14.10 -1.34
C ARG A 196 8.73 -12.73 -1.46
N ARG A 197 8.79 -12.24 -2.70
CA ARG A 197 9.15 -10.85 -2.99
C ARG A 197 7.88 -10.04 -3.20
N HIS A 198 7.74 -8.94 -2.46
CA HIS A 198 6.66 -7.98 -2.71
C HIS A 198 7.21 -6.61 -3.10
N ILE A 199 6.40 -5.87 -3.86
CA ILE A 199 6.67 -4.50 -4.25
C ILE A 199 5.66 -3.59 -3.57
N VAL A 200 6.16 -2.66 -2.78
CA VAL A 200 5.36 -1.62 -2.15
C VAL A 200 5.54 -0.34 -2.95
N ARG A 201 4.44 0.30 -3.35
CA ARG A 201 4.48 1.61 -4.00
C ARG A 201 3.74 2.64 -3.18
N LEU A 202 4.35 3.81 -3.06
CA LEU A 202 3.69 5.03 -2.62
C LEU A 202 3.66 5.99 -3.79
N THR A 203 2.48 6.50 -4.13
CA THR A 203 2.29 7.34 -5.32
C THR A 203 1.54 8.59 -4.95
N LEU A 204 2.20 9.73 -5.07
CA LEU A 204 1.59 11.05 -4.99
C LEU A 204 1.17 11.50 -6.39
N TRP A 205 -0.08 11.89 -6.51
CA TRP A 205 -0.69 12.46 -7.70
C TRP A 205 -1.08 13.90 -7.42
N ASP A 206 -0.80 14.82 -8.35
CA ASP A 206 -1.34 16.19 -8.38
C ASP A 206 -1.33 16.73 -9.82
N ASP A 207 -1.85 17.92 -10.06
CA ASP A 207 -1.76 18.66 -11.32
C ASP A 207 -0.36 19.25 -11.51
N ALA A 208 0.26 19.68 -10.40
CA ALA A 208 1.64 20.11 -10.28
C ALA A 208 2.11 19.83 -8.85
N LEU A 209 3.37 19.42 -8.68
CA LEU A 209 3.95 19.21 -7.35
C LEU A 209 4.75 20.44 -6.92
N ASP A 210 4.40 21.00 -5.77
CA ASP A 210 5.22 22.01 -5.11
C ASP A 210 6.25 21.37 -4.14
N ASP A 211 7.07 22.21 -3.49
CA ASP A 211 8.07 21.72 -2.53
C ASP A 211 7.43 21.09 -1.29
N GLN A 212 6.24 21.57 -0.90
CA GLN A 212 5.52 21.12 0.28
C GLN A 212 4.88 19.75 0.03
N ASP A 213 4.42 19.46 -1.19
CA ASP A 213 3.92 18.15 -1.60
C ASP A 213 5.04 17.11 -1.67
N ARG A 214 6.21 17.51 -2.17
CA ARG A 214 7.41 16.65 -2.16
C ARG A 214 7.88 16.36 -0.73
N ALA A 215 7.87 17.37 0.15
CA ALA A 215 8.19 17.19 1.55
C ALA A 215 7.19 16.26 2.27
N ASP A 216 5.89 16.39 1.98
CA ASP A 216 4.87 15.50 2.54
C ASP A 216 5.01 14.07 2.04
N PHE A 217 5.34 13.89 0.76
CA PHE A 217 5.67 12.58 0.22
C PHE A 217 6.87 11.97 0.97
N ASP A 218 7.93 12.74 1.19
CA ASP A 218 9.11 12.26 1.90
C ASP A 218 8.81 11.92 3.37
N ARG A 219 7.94 12.68 4.05
CA ARG A 219 7.43 12.35 5.40
C ARG A 219 6.63 11.06 5.41
N ALA A 220 5.77 10.84 4.41
CA ALA A 220 5.02 9.60 4.26
C ALA A 220 5.94 8.41 4.02
N VAL A 221 7.02 8.58 3.24
CA VAL A 221 8.07 7.57 3.03
C VAL A 221 8.82 7.28 4.33
N GLU A 222 9.16 8.29 5.13
CA GLU A 222 9.82 8.12 6.43
C GLU A 222 8.92 7.42 7.45
N GLY A 223 7.61 7.67 7.38
CA GLY A 223 6.61 7.00 8.22
C GLY A 223 6.34 5.56 7.81
N LEU A 224 6.82 5.11 6.64
CA LEU A 224 6.62 3.76 6.12
C LEU A 224 7.58 2.78 6.81
N VAL A 225 7.00 1.78 7.45
CA VAL A 225 7.73 0.65 8.04
C VAL A 225 7.27 -0.61 7.33
N LEU A 226 8.24 -1.31 6.75
CA LEU A 226 8.02 -2.54 5.99
C LEU A 226 8.62 -3.69 6.79
N ALA A 227 7.74 -4.57 7.28
CA ALA A 227 8.16 -5.75 8.00
C ALA A 227 8.49 -6.88 7.01
N PRO A 228 9.59 -7.62 7.23
CA PRO A 228 9.91 -8.80 6.43
C PRO A 228 8.97 -9.98 6.75
N GLN A 229 7.94 -9.82 7.59
CA GLN A 229 6.99 -10.88 7.92
C GLN A 229 5.56 -10.36 8.12
N GLY A 230 4.56 -11.15 7.73
CA GLY A 230 3.16 -10.94 8.08
C GLY A 230 2.89 -11.29 9.55
N GLY A 231 2.05 -10.51 10.24
CA GLY A 231 1.73 -10.73 11.65
C GLY A 231 0.66 -11.82 11.86
N PRO A 232 0.77 -12.70 12.87
CA PRO A 232 -0.15 -13.83 13.05
C PRO A 232 -1.62 -13.40 13.25
N THR A 233 -2.57 -14.23 12.80
CA THR A 233 -3.98 -14.14 13.18
C THR A 233 -4.13 -14.30 14.69
N GLY A 234 -4.40 -13.21 15.39
CA GLY A 234 -4.77 -13.25 16.80
C GLY A 234 -3.61 -12.98 17.73
N THR A 235 -3.40 -11.71 18.04
CA THR A 235 -3.32 -11.17 19.41
C THR A 235 -3.20 -9.65 19.24
N GLY A 236 -4.02 -8.91 19.98
CA GLY A 236 -4.28 -7.50 19.77
C GLY A 236 -3.04 -6.67 19.44
N GLU A 237 -3.17 -5.86 18.40
CA GLU A 237 -2.26 -4.82 17.91
C GLU A 237 -1.25 -4.35 18.98
N ARG A 238 -0.07 -4.99 18.97
CA ARG A 238 1.18 -4.43 19.44
C ARG A 238 2.25 -4.79 18.43
N TRP A 239 2.37 -3.94 17.41
CA TRP A 239 3.49 -3.87 16.46
C TRP A 239 3.91 -2.40 16.35
#